data_AF-A0A7J6G527-F1
#
_entry.id   AF-A0A7J6G527-F1
#
_cell.length_a   1.000
_cell.length_b   1.000
_cell.length_c   1.000
_cell.angle_alpha   90.00
_cell.angle_beta   90.00
_cell.angle_gamma   90.00
#
_symmetry.space_group_name_H-M   'P 1'
#
loop_
_entity.id
_entity.type
_entity.pdbx_description
1 polymer ?
#
loop_
_entity_poly.entity_id
_entity_poly.type
_entity_poly.pdbx_seq_one_letter_code
_entity_poly.pdbx_strand_id
1 'polypeptide(L)'
;MAFTPQSAAEKAVSVIGSGYDISTDIKFSSCKLGPSGSRLIDLDLTHTRDLLVPSGILLPHVPTSISCDKGERTRFCSHVLSFNQMSEQMNKELSLPGKIPCGMFNAAFGFRGCWEKDAASAKSLAFDGWFYSLYNIELARSNIALSKQIKQEVPSSWDPAALAEFIEKYGTHVVVGVKMGGKDVVHVKQLQNSQLQTNEVQKLLKELADERFSENVDKQPANELSGKIKEEWSMPLDFHNSFAASFRPPAITSIKDDIMSISIRKGGIDVGQDHKTWLSTVSQSPNVISMTFVPITSLLGGVPGNGFLSHAVNLYLRYKPPIEELHQFLEFQLPRQWAPVYGDLPLTLRHRKLASPSLQFTFMGPKLYVNTMKVDSRRRPVTGLRLYLEGKKSDHLAIHLQHLCTLPDSLHISDDHGYESTNEPVERGYYEPVKWSIFSHVCTAPIQCNGACIDESASIVTKAWFAVKVVGMKKVLFLRLGFSTVASAKIRRSEWEGSSNSSRRSGFLSQLISTRFSSALNTPEKPVRVDLSLAVYPDGPPKPAKAPKMANFVDTKEMVRGPNDPPGYWVITGAKLCVEGGRISIKVKYSLLTILSDDSMLFM
;
A
#
# COMPACT_ATOMS: atom_id res chain seq x y z
N MET A 1 -3.43 13.80 27.85
CA MET A 1 -4.06 13.96 29.17
C MET A 1 -4.72 12.65 29.53
N ALA A 2 -4.46 12.14 30.72
CA ALA A 2 -5.17 11.00 31.29
C ALA A 2 -6.65 11.39 31.53
N PHE A 3 -7.58 10.49 31.22
CA PHE A 3 -8.99 10.74 31.52
C PHE A 3 -9.26 10.51 33.01
N THR A 4 -9.99 11.41 33.65
CA THR A 4 -10.65 11.08 34.91
C THR A 4 -11.75 10.06 34.66
N PRO A 5 -12.20 9.29 35.66
CA PRO A 5 -13.25 8.29 35.47
C PRO A 5 -14.54 8.90 34.91
N GLN A 6 -14.91 10.10 35.39
CA GLN A 6 -16.05 10.88 34.90
C GLN A 6 -15.91 11.25 33.42
N SER A 7 -14.81 11.93 33.06
CA SER A 7 -14.58 12.38 31.69
C SER A 7 -14.43 11.23 30.70
N ALA A 8 -13.88 10.09 31.14
CA ALA A 8 -13.81 8.86 30.35
C ALA A 8 -15.21 8.33 30.01
N ALA A 9 -16.10 8.29 31.00
CA ALA A 9 -17.46 7.78 30.85
C ALA A 9 -18.32 8.70 29.95
N GLU A 10 -18.24 10.02 30.18
CA GLU A 10 -18.86 11.02 29.32
C GLU A 10 -18.35 10.92 27.88
N LYS A 11 -17.04 10.78 27.70
CA LYS A 11 -16.43 10.64 26.36
C LYS A 11 -16.91 9.36 25.69
N ALA A 12 -16.95 8.23 26.40
CA ALA A 12 -17.42 6.94 25.87
C ALA A 12 -18.86 7.02 25.33
N VAL A 13 -19.77 7.68 26.05
CA VAL A 13 -21.15 7.92 25.57
C VAL A 13 -21.18 8.90 24.40
N SER A 14 -20.36 9.96 24.43
CA SER A 14 -20.35 11.00 23.39
C SER A 14 -19.95 10.47 22.01
N VAL A 15 -19.04 9.48 21.96
CA VAL A 15 -18.49 8.99 20.69
C VAL A 15 -19.37 7.95 19.99
N ILE A 16 -20.36 7.37 20.67
CA ILE A 16 -21.32 6.46 20.03
C ILE A 16 -21.98 7.18 18.85
N GLY A 17 -22.10 6.54 17.70
CA GLY A 17 -22.63 7.17 16.50
C GLY A 17 -21.68 8.15 15.80
N SER A 18 -20.44 8.31 16.27
CA SER A 18 -19.41 9.09 15.56
C SER A 18 -18.81 8.26 14.43
N GLY A 19 -18.29 8.95 13.42
CA GLY A 19 -17.48 8.36 12.37
C GLY A 19 -16.13 7.88 12.90
N TYR A 20 -15.54 6.93 12.20
CA TYR A 20 -14.23 6.39 12.53
C TYR A 20 -13.54 5.88 11.29
N ASP A 21 -12.23 6.11 11.21
CA ASP A 21 -11.40 5.47 10.21
C ASP A 21 -10.68 4.25 10.81
N ILE A 22 -11.14 3.06 10.45
CA ILE A 22 -10.58 1.79 10.93
C ILE A 22 -9.16 1.52 10.42
N SER A 23 -8.62 2.33 9.50
CA SER A 23 -7.21 2.28 9.11
C SER A 23 -6.28 2.76 10.24
N THR A 24 -6.83 3.50 11.21
CA THR A 24 -6.13 4.07 12.36
C THR A 24 -6.26 3.20 13.62
N ASP A 25 -5.28 3.32 14.54
CA ASP A 25 -5.36 2.69 15.86
C ASP A 25 -6.52 3.27 16.69
N ILE A 26 -7.06 2.49 17.64
CA ILE A 26 -8.23 2.84 18.44
C ILE A 26 -7.91 4.02 19.36
N LYS A 27 -8.50 5.20 19.13
CA LYS A 27 -8.33 6.40 19.96
C LYS A 27 -9.57 7.26 19.89
N PHE A 28 -9.98 7.86 21.01
CA PHE A 28 -11.09 8.83 20.98
C PHE A 28 -10.79 10.08 20.17
N SER A 29 -9.52 10.45 20.03
CA SER A 29 -9.11 11.57 19.17
C SER A 29 -9.31 11.29 17.68
N SER A 30 -9.45 10.02 17.30
CA SER A 30 -9.68 9.61 15.91
C SER A 30 -11.17 9.51 15.56
N CYS A 31 -12.07 9.73 16.52
CA CYS A 31 -13.51 9.79 16.26
C CYS A 31 -13.85 11.06 15.48
N LYS A 32 -14.60 10.91 14.39
CA LYS A 32 -14.99 11.97 13.47
C LYS A 32 -16.45 12.37 13.73
N LEU A 33 -16.70 13.65 13.95
CA LEU A 33 -18.06 14.16 14.16
C LEU A 33 -18.69 14.55 12.83
N GLY A 34 -20.02 14.55 12.81
CA GLY A 34 -20.83 15.01 11.70
C GLY A 34 -20.85 16.54 11.57
N PRO A 35 -21.64 17.06 10.62
CA PRO A 35 -21.82 18.50 10.46
C PRO A 35 -22.24 19.16 11.78
N SER A 36 -21.67 20.32 12.07
CA SER A 36 -21.93 21.08 13.30
C SER A 36 -21.59 20.32 14.60
N GLY A 37 -20.69 19.33 14.55
CA GLY A 37 -20.27 18.55 15.72
C GLY A 37 -21.29 17.49 16.15
N SER A 38 -22.25 17.17 15.30
CA SER A 38 -23.30 16.16 15.57
C SER A 38 -22.80 14.72 15.44
N ARG A 39 -23.62 13.74 15.82
CA ARG A 39 -23.38 12.32 15.53
C ARG A 39 -23.76 12.02 14.07
N LEU A 40 -23.20 10.96 13.50
CA LEU A 40 -23.52 10.55 12.13
C LEU A 40 -24.86 9.83 12.01
N ILE A 41 -25.34 9.28 13.13
CA ILE A 41 -26.60 8.54 13.20
C ILE A 41 -27.66 9.34 13.93
N ASP A 42 -28.90 9.12 13.53
CA ASP A 42 -30.07 9.68 14.20
C ASP A 42 -30.31 8.91 15.50
N LEU A 43 -30.13 9.59 16.63
CA LEU A 43 -30.50 9.08 17.95
C LEU A 43 -31.74 9.82 18.45
N ASP A 44 -32.66 9.09 19.06
CA ASP A 44 -33.81 9.68 19.71
C ASP A 44 -33.38 10.39 21.00
N LEU A 45 -33.30 11.71 20.94
CA LEU A 45 -32.97 12.58 22.07
C LEU A 45 -34.20 12.94 22.90
N THR A 46 -35.41 12.54 22.51
CA THR A 46 -36.63 12.81 23.29
C THR A 46 -36.74 11.87 24.49
N HIS A 47 -36.21 10.65 24.36
CA HIS A 47 -36.18 9.64 25.42
C HIS A 47 -34.77 9.48 25.98
N THR A 48 -34.43 10.32 26.96
CA THR A 48 -33.17 10.23 27.73
C THR A 48 -33.39 9.71 29.14
N ARG A 49 -32.37 9.07 29.71
CA ARG A 49 -32.33 8.59 31.10
C ARG A 49 -30.97 8.89 31.73
N ASP A 50 -30.92 8.87 33.04
CA ASP A 50 -29.64 8.86 33.75
C ASP A 50 -29.05 7.43 33.70
N LEU A 51 -27.79 7.34 33.29
CA LEU A 51 -27.08 6.07 33.13
C LEU A 51 -26.05 5.93 34.25
N LEU A 52 -26.25 4.93 35.12
CA LEU A 52 -25.29 4.58 36.17
C LEU A 52 -24.24 3.61 35.63
N VAL A 53 -23.00 4.04 35.60
CA VAL A 53 -21.84 3.22 35.22
C VAL A 53 -21.39 2.39 36.44
N PRO A 54 -20.91 1.14 36.28
CA PRO A 54 -20.45 0.28 37.38
C PRO A 54 -19.45 0.91 38.36
N SER A 55 -18.74 1.95 37.96
CA SER A 55 -17.82 2.73 38.81
C SER A 55 -18.52 3.70 39.77
N GLY A 56 -19.86 3.73 39.83
CA GLY A 56 -20.63 4.64 40.68
C GLY A 56 -20.87 6.03 40.06
N ILE A 57 -20.55 6.19 38.78
CA ILE A 57 -20.70 7.46 38.04
C ILE A 57 -22.09 7.53 37.43
N LEU A 58 -22.80 8.62 37.69
CA LEU A 58 -24.09 8.91 37.07
C LEU A 58 -23.89 9.86 35.88
N LEU A 59 -24.29 9.41 34.70
CA LEU A 59 -24.29 10.22 33.48
C LEU A 59 -25.71 10.71 33.18
N PRO A 60 -25.98 12.02 33.21
CA PRO A 60 -27.31 12.54 32.95
C PRO A 60 -27.63 12.57 31.45
N HIS A 61 -28.93 12.56 31.12
CA HIS A 61 -29.44 12.81 29.76
C HIS A 61 -28.87 11.87 28.66
N VAL A 62 -28.61 10.61 28.99
CA VAL A 62 -28.14 9.63 28.00
C VAL A 62 -29.31 9.05 27.21
N PRO A 63 -29.25 8.98 25.87
CA PRO A 63 -30.29 8.32 25.08
C PRO A 63 -30.57 6.90 25.56
N THR A 64 -31.85 6.53 25.66
CA THR A 64 -32.29 5.21 26.12
C THR A 64 -31.77 4.05 25.27
N SER A 65 -31.44 4.30 24.00
CA SER A 65 -30.81 3.33 23.10
C SER A 65 -29.36 3.00 23.45
N ILE A 66 -28.71 3.76 24.35
CA ILE A 66 -27.36 3.48 24.82
C ILE A 66 -27.46 2.73 26.16
N SER A 67 -26.83 1.56 26.21
CA SER A 67 -26.69 0.73 27.40
C SER A 67 -25.28 0.80 27.96
N CYS A 68 -25.16 0.50 29.26
CA CYS A 68 -23.89 0.26 29.91
C CYS A 68 -23.91 -1.13 30.50
N ASP A 69 -23.01 -1.98 30.02
CA ASP A 69 -22.82 -3.33 30.55
C ASP A 69 -21.62 -3.36 31.49
N LYS A 70 -21.67 -4.27 32.46
CA LYS A 70 -20.57 -4.51 33.38
C LYS A 70 -19.36 -5.01 32.60
N GLY A 71 -18.19 -4.46 32.90
CA GLY A 71 -16.94 -4.93 32.32
C GLY A 71 -16.50 -6.29 32.88
N GLU A 72 -15.49 -6.86 32.25
CA GLU A 72 -14.90 -8.14 32.60
C GLU A 72 -13.38 -8.04 32.68
N ARG A 73 -12.79 -8.92 33.50
CA ARG A 73 -11.34 -9.12 33.55
C ARG A 73 -11.01 -10.45 32.91
N THR A 74 -10.32 -10.42 31.79
CA THR A 74 -9.94 -11.64 31.05
C THR A 74 -8.45 -11.60 30.70
N ARG A 75 -7.80 -12.77 30.78
CA ARG A 75 -6.50 -12.99 30.15
C ARG A 75 -6.76 -13.73 28.85
N PHE A 76 -6.27 -13.19 27.74
CA PHE A 76 -6.34 -13.85 26.46
C PHE A 76 -4.93 -14.22 26.01
N CYS A 77 -4.75 -15.48 25.67
CA CYS A 77 -3.55 -16.01 25.04
C CYS A 77 -3.95 -16.56 23.68
N SER A 78 -3.35 -16.03 22.62
CA SER A 78 -3.60 -16.52 21.27
C SER A 78 -2.76 -17.76 20.99
N HIS A 79 -3.21 -18.56 20.03
CA HIS A 79 -2.31 -19.47 19.34
C HIS A 79 -1.32 -18.68 18.45
N VAL A 80 -0.26 -19.35 18.01
CA VAL A 80 0.61 -18.85 16.94
C VAL A 80 -0.12 -18.97 15.62
N LEU A 81 -0.44 -17.84 15.00
CA LEU A 81 -1.25 -17.75 13.80
C LEU A 81 -0.49 -17.13 12.64
N SER A 82 -0.91 -17.44 11.42
CA SER A 82 -0.46 -16.68 10.24
C SER A 82 -0.98 -15.23 10.29
N PHE A 83 -0.36 -14.34 9.50
CA PHE A 83 -0.76 -12.93 9.39
C PHE A 83 -2.27 -12.78 9.15
N ASN A 84 -2.82 -13.50 8.15
CA ASN A 84 -4.22 -13.39 7.76
C ASN A 84 -5.18 -13.91 8.85
N GLN A 85 -4.82 -15.00 9.52
CA GLN A 85 -5.63 -15.56 10.61
C GLN A 85 -5.67 -14.64 11.83
N MET A 86 -4.52 -14.07 12.20
CA MET A 86 -4.44 -13.11 13.30
C MET A 86 -5.21 -11.82 12.97
N SER A 87 -5.08 -11.32 11.74
CA SER A 87 -5.86 -10.17 11.27
C SER A 87 -7.37 -10.44 11.35
N GLU A 88 -7.82 -11.62 10.92
CA GLU A 88 -9.23 -12.00 10.98
C GLU A 88 -9.72 -12.13 12.43
N GLN A 89 -8.90 -12.69 13.33
CA GLN A 89 -9.22 -12.77 14.76
C GLN A 89 -9.40 -11.38 15.37
N MET A 90 -8.46 -10.46 15.16
CA MET A 90 -8.55 -9.11 15.72
C MET A 90 -9.67 -8.28 15.08
N ASN A 91 -9.98 -8.49 13.80
CA ASN A 91 -11.11 -7.84 13.15
C ASN A 91 -12.45 -8.28 13.75
N LYS A 92 -12.60 -9.57 14.08
CA LYS A 92 -13.82 -10.09 14.74
C LYS A 92 -14.07 -9.43 16.09
N GLU A 93 -13.02 -9.14 16.86
CA GLU A 93 -13.15 -8.42 18.14
C GLU A 93 -13.74 -7.01 17.98
N LEU A 94 -13.56 -6.39 16.81
CA LEU A 94 -14.09 -5.06 16.47
C LEU A 94 -15.42 -5.11 15.69
N SER A 95 -16.01 -6.30 15.52
CA SER A 95 -17.18 -6.55 14.66
C SER A 95 -16.94 -6.24 13.17
N LEU A 96 -15.68 -6.36 12.70
CA LEU A 96 -15.30 -6.13 11.31
C LEU A 96 -15.24 -7.46 10.54
N PRO A 97 -15.78 -7.55 9.31
CA PRO A 97 -15.65 -8.73 8.48
C PRO A 97 -14.30 -8.78 7.75
N GLY A 98 -13.87 -9.99 7.39
CA GLY A 98 -12.76 -10.20 6.44
C GLY A 98 -11.36 -10.17 7.06
N LYS A 99 -10.37 -10.21 6.16
CA LYS A 99 -8.94 -10.47 6.47
C LYS A 99 -8.03 -9.27 6.25
N ILE A 100 -8.59 -8.12 5.84
CA ILE A 100 -7.81 -6.89 5.65
C ILE A 100 -7.46 -6.35 7.03
N PRO A 101 -6.17 -6.12 7.35
CA PRO A 101 -5.79 -5.69 8.68
C PRO A 101 -6.33 -4.30 9.01
N CYS A 102 -6.89 -4.13 10.20
CA CYS A 102 -7.26 -2.81 10.73
C CYS A 102 -6.05 -2.06 11.31
N GLY A 103 -6.22 -0.78 11.62
CA GLY A 103 -5.18 0.06 12.23
C GLY A 103 -4.75 -0.43 13.61
N MET A 104 -5.68 -1.00 14.41
CA MET A 104 -5.35 -1.65 15.68
C MET A 104 -4.40 -2.83 15.49
N PHE A 105 -4.63 -3.70 14.49
CA PHE A 105 -3.74 -4.81 14.18
C PHE A 105 -2.35 -4.30 13.76
N ASN A 106 -2.31 -3.27 12.90
CA ASN A 106 -1.05 -2.67 12.46
C ASN A 106 -0.26 -2.09 13.64
N ALA A 107 -0.92 -1.37 14.54
CA ALA A 107 -0.32 -0.82 15.74
C ALA A 107 0.15 -1.92 16.72
N ALA A 108 -0.62 -3.01 16.85
CA ALA A 108 -0.31 -4.12 17.74
C ALA A 108 1.01 -4.83 17.38
N PHE A 109 1.26 -5.02 16.07
CA PHE A 109 2.43 -5.74 15.57
C PHE A 109 3.49 -4.85 14.90
N GLY A 110 3.33 -3.53 14.99
CA GLY A 110 4.29 -2.56 14.46
C GLY A 110 4.40 -2.56 12.92
N PHE A 111 3.32 -2.87 12.21
CA PHE A 111 3.26 -2.82 10.76
C PHE A 111 3.00 -1.38 10.26
N ARG A 112 3.74 -0.98 9.22
CA ARG A 112 3.68 0.36 8.62
C ARG A 112 3.66 0.36 7.09
N GLY A 113 3.76 -0.82 6.46
CA GLY A 113 3.85 -0.95 5.01
C GLY A 113 2.50 -1.22 4.36
N CYS A 114 2.53 -1.54 3.06
CA CYS A 114 1.38 -2.18 2.45
C CYS A 114 1.24 -3.60 2.98
N TRP A 115 0.00 -4.00 3.26
CA TRP A 115 -0.27 -5.21 4.02
C TRP A 115 0.23 -6.48 3.31
N GLU A 116 0.30 -6.52 1.97
CA GLU A 116 0.86 -7.69 1.27
C GLU A 116 2.36 -7.89 1.56
N LYS A 117 3.13 -6.80 1.63
CA LYS A 117 4.57 -6.86 1.98
C LYS A 117 4.75 -7.22 3.44
N ASP A 118 3.94 -6.63 4.31
CA ASP A 118 3.95 -6.93 5.74
C ASP A 118 3.60 -8.40 6.00
N ALA A 119 2.58 -8.94 5.33
CA ALA A 119 2.21 -10.35 5.37
C ALA A 119 3.32 -11.26 4.84
N ALA A 120 4.02 -10.88 3.77
CA ALA A 120 5.14 -11.66 3.24
C ALA A 120 6.38 -11.64 4.16
N SER A 121 6.53 -10.61 5.00
CA SER A 121 7.64 -10.47 5.94
C SER A 121 7.44 -11.24 7.25
N ALA A 122 6.20 -11.53 7.61
CA ALA A 122 5.84 -12.15 8.88
C ALA A 122 5.49 -13.64 8.70
N LYS A 123 6.24 -14.50 9.39
CA LYS A 123 6.00 -15.95 9.41
C LYS A 123 4.76 -16.28 10.25
N SER A 124 4.72 -15.76 11.46
CA SER A 124 3.60 -15.94 12.38
C SER A 124 3.53 -14.85 13.45
N LEU A 125 2.35 -14.70 14.03
CA LEU A 125 2.01 -13.70 15.03
C LEU A 125 1.33 -14.37 16.21
N ALA A 126 1.59 -13.88 17.42
CA ALA A 126 0.93 -14.34 18.63
C ALA A 126 0.87 -13.22 19.68
N PHE A 127 -0.04 -13.30 20.64
CA PHE A 127 -0.09 -12.38 21.77
C PHE A 127 -0.62 -13.04 23.04
N ASP A 128 -0.21 -12.51 24.19
CA ASP A 128 -0.75 -12.85 25.51
C ASP A 128 -0.90 -11.56 26.31
N GLY A 129 -2.08 -11.34 26.89
CA GLY A 129 -2.32 -10.14 27.65
C GLY A 129 -3.56 -10.15 28.51
N TRP A 130 -3.56 -9.22 29.45
CA TRP A 130 -4.70 -8.93 30.31
C TRP A 130 -5.54 -7.79 29.71
N PHE A 131 -6.84 -8.02 29.67
CA PHE A 131 -7.84 -7.06 29.25
C PHE A 131 -8.77 -6.84 30.43
N TYR A 132 -8.72 -5.64 30.97
CA TYR A 132 -9.51 -5.22 32.12
C TYR A 132 -10.52 -4.18 31.65
N SER A 133 -11.69 -4.66 31.22
CA SER A 133 -12.82 -3.79 30.96
C SER A 133 -13.50 -3.47 32.29
N LEU A 134 -13.67 -2.18 32.60
CA LEU A 134 -14.45 -1.70 33.74
C LEU A 134 -15.94 -1.68 33.39
N TYR A 135 -16.26 -1.23 32.18
CA TYR A 135 -17.60 -1.13 31.65
C TYR A 135 -17.57 -1.03 30.12
N ASN A 136 -18.66 -1.46 29.49
CA ASN A 136 -18.87 -1.35 28.05
C ASN A 136 -20.04 -0.40 27.82
N ILE A 137 -19.90 0.55 26.91
CA ILE A 137 -20.99 1.42 26.45
C ILE A 137 -21.35 0.94 25.04
N GLU A 138 -22.60 0.53 24.84
CA GLU A 138 -23.05 -0.04 23.57
C GLU A 138 -24.36 0.61 23.11
N LEU A 139 -24.51 0.74 21.79
CA LEU A 139 -25.75 1.11 21.16
C LEU A 139 -26.60 -0.15 20.94
N ALA A 140 -27.85 -0.12 21.41
CA ALA A 140 -28.82 -1.16 21.14
C ALA A 140 -28.94 -1.37 19.62
N ARG A 141 -28.89 -2.64 19.18
CA ARG A 141 -28.89 -3.02 17.75
C ARG A 141 -30.26 -2.86 17.06
N SER A 142 -30.99 -1.78 17.37
CA SER A 142 -32.23 -1.39 16.71
C SER A 142 -31.95 -0.39 15.58
N ASN A 143 -32.61 -0.53 14.44
CA ASN A 143 -32.70 0.39 13.27
C ASN A 143 -31.76 1.62 13.29
N ILE A 144 -30.44 1.38 13.20
CA ILE A 144 -29.45 2.46 13.10
C ILE A 144 -29.65 3.14 11.75
N ALA A 145 -29.94 4.44 11.76
CA ALA A 145 -30.12 5.23 10.55
C ALA A 145 -29.09 6.36 10.50
N LEU A 146 -28.41 6.50 9.36
CA LEU A 146 -27.55 7.64 9.10
C LEU A 146 -28.39 8.91 8.90
N SER A 147 -27.89 10.05 9.38
CA SER A 147 -28.60 11.31 9.30
C SER A 147 -28.87 11.73 7.85
N LYS A 148 -29.98 12.43 7.61
CA LYS A 148 -30.40 12.86 6.27
C LYS A 148 -29.35 13.74 5.60
N GLN A 149 -28.68 14.61 6.35
CA GLN A 149 -27.65 15.50 5.83
C GLN A 149 -26.48 14.71 5.25
N ILE A 150 -25.98 13.69 5.96
CA ILE A 150 -24.84 12.88 5.49
C ILE A 150 -25.23 12.06 4.26
N LYS A 151 -26.47 11.55 4.20
CA LYS A 151 -26.99 10.85 3.02
C LYS A 151 -27.00 11.75 1.77
N GLN A 152 -27.21 13.05 1.92
CA GLN A 152 -27.18 14.02 0.81
C GLN A 152 -25.77 14.35 0.35
N GLU A 153 -24.76 14.21 1.22
CA GLU A 153 -23.35 14.44 0.90
C GLU A 153 -22.68 13.24 0.21
N VAL A 154 -23.39 12.12 0.00
CA VAL A 154 -22.86 10.96 -0.74
C VAL A 154 -22.73 11.31 -2.23
N PRO A 155 -21.53 11.22 -2.83
CA PRO A 155 -21.35 11.50 -4.25
C PRO A 155 -22.15 10.55 -5.14
N SER A 156 -22.91 11.10 -6.08
CA SER A 156 -23.80 10.32 -6.97
C SER A 156 -23.08 9.63 -8.15
N SER A 157 -21.82 10.02 -8.41
CA SER A 157 -20.94 9.50 -9.46
C SER A 157 -19.55 9.15 -8.91
N TRP A 158 -18.70 8.56 -9.74
CA TRP A 158 -17.29 8.37 -9.41
C TRP A 158 -16.53 9.71 -9.51
N ASP A 159 -16.59 10.50 -8.44
CA ASP A 159 -15.81 11.72 -8.25
C ASP A 159 -14.72 11.47 -7.18
N PRO A 160 -13.45 11.27 -7.58
CA PRO A 160 -12.35 10.99 -6.66
C PRO A 160 -12.17 12.02 -5.54
N ALA A 161 -12.38 13.31 -5.82
CA ALA A 161 -12.19 14.38 -4.84
C ALA A 161 -13.30 14.33 -3.79
N ALA A 162 -14.57 14.30 -4.21
CA ALA A 162 -15.70 14.23 -3.30
C ALA A 162 -15.74 12.91 -2.50
N LEU A 163 -15.32 11.80 -3.09
CA LEU A 163 -15.21 10.50 -2.41
C LEU A 163 -14.11 10.51 -1.33
N ALA A 164 -12.95 11.09 -1.64
CA ALA A 164 -11.86 11.23 -0.68
C ALA A 164 -12.25 12.15 0.48
N GLU A 165 -12.86 13.30 0.17
CA GLU A 165 -13.37 14.26 1.16
C GLU A 165 -14.40 13.60 2.09
N PHE A 166 -15.33 12.80 1.55
CA PHE A 166 -16.31 12.09 2.37
C PHE A 166 -15.63 11.12 3.36
N ILE A 167 -14.64 10.35 2.91
CA ILE A 167 -13.90 9.39 3.76
C ILE A 167 -13.05 10.14 4.81
N GLU A 168 -12.44 11.25 4.42
CA GLU A 168 -11.68 12.10 5.33
C GLU A 168 -12.58 12.75 6.38
N LYS A 169 -13.76 13.22 6.00
CA LYS A 169 -14.71 13.91 6.88
C LYS A 169 -15.44 12.96 7.83
N TYR A 170 -15.97 11.85 7.33
CA TYR A 170 -16.84 10.95 8.10
C TYR A 170 -16.18 9.62 8.49
N GLY A 171 -15.05 9.28 7.88
CA GLY A 171 -14.41 7.99 8.09
C GLY A 171 -15.07 6.88 7.29
N THR A 172 -14.72 5.65 7.61
CA THR A 172 -15.17 4.45 6.91
C THR A 172 -16.28 3.71 7.65
N HIS A 173 -16.34 3.88 8.97
CA HIS A 173 -17.25 3.17 9.86
C HIS A 173 -17.87 4.11 10.89
N VAL A 174 -18.93 3.66 11.54
CA VAL A 174 -19.58 4.33 12.68
C VAL A 174 -19.29 3.54 13.95
N VAL A 175 -18.93 4.23 15.02
CA VAL A 175 -18.74 3.64 16.36
C VAL A 175 -20.09 3.25 16.94
N VAL A 176 -20.30 1.99 17.29
CA VAL A 176 -21.53 1.51 17.94
C VAL A 176 -21.32 0.96 19.34
N GLY A 177 -20.07 0.80 19.76
CA GLY A 177 -19.75 0.41 21.12
C GLY A 177 -18.30 0.68 21.49
N VAL A 178 -18.05 0.80 22.79
CA VAL A 178 -16.76 1.16 23.37
C VAL A 178 -16.54 0.36 24.65
N LYS A 179 -15.37 -0.27 24.77
CA LYS A 179 -14.93 -0.92 26.02
C LYS A 179 -13.92 -0.02 26.73
N MET A 180 -14.21 0.33 27.99
CA MET A 180 -13.41 1.25 28.80
C MET A 180 -12.68 0.51 29.90
N GLY A 181 -11.41 0.83 30.11
CA GLY A 181 -10.61 0.27 31.20
C GLY A 181 -9.12 0.32 30.89
N GLY A 182 -8.45 -0.84 30.98
CA GLY A 182 -7.03 -0.97 30.73
C GLY A 182 -6.66 -2.30 30.09
N LYS A 183 -5.59 -2.33 29.31
CA LYS A 183 -5.02 -3.56 28.77
C LYS A 183 -3.50 -3.54 28.85
N ASP A 184 -2.92 -4.71 29.09
CA ASP A 184 -1.49 -4.93 29.14
C ASP A 184 -1.17 -6.20 28.37
N VAL A 185 -0.58 -6.06 27.17
CA VAL A 185 -0.48 -7.13 26.19
C VAL A 185 0.92 -7.21 25.61
N VAL A 186 1.49 -8.41 25.58
CA VAL A 186 2.75 -8.74 24.89
C VAL A 186 2.39 -9.37 23.55
N HIS A 187 2.91 -8.81 22.47
CA HIS A 187 2.79 -9.35 21.13
C HIS A 187 4.13 -9.89 20.67
N VAL A 188 4.12 -11.02 19.99
CA VAL A 188 5.29 -11.64 19.38
C VAL A 188 5.07 -11.69 17.87
N LYS A 189 6.05 -11.16 17.14
CA LYS A 189 6.11 -11.17 15.68
C LYS A 189 7.33 -11.97 15.25
N GLN A 190 7.09 -13.13 14.62
CA GLN A 190 8.13 -13.95 14.03
C GLN A 190 8.33 -13.54 12.56
N LEU A 191 9.54 -13.16 12.18
CA LEU A 191 9.87 -12.82 10.78
C LEU A 191 10.09 -14.07 9.93
N GLN A 192 9.95 -13.93 8.61
CA GLN A 192 10.03 -15.03 7.64
C GLN A 192 11.33 -15.84 7.68
N ASN A 193 12.44 -15.21 8.08
CA ASN A 193 13.76 -15.83 8.12
C ASN A 193 13.99 -16.70 9.38
N SER A 194 13.13 -16.57 10.39
CA SER A 194 13.25 -17.29 11.66
C SER A 194 13.07 -18.79 11.47
N GLN A 195 13.98 -19.57 12.07
CA GLN A 195 13.96 -21.03 12.03
C GLN A 195 13.12 -21.67 13.14
N LEU A 196 12.65 -20.88 14.10
CA LEU A 196 11.91 -21.37 15.25
C LEU A 196 10.58 -22.00 14.82
N GLN A 197 10.24 -23.09 15.49
CA GLN A 197 8.99 -23.82 15.32
C GLN A 197 7.88 -23.18 16.14
N THR A 198 6.63 -23.46 15.76
CA THR A 198 5.43 -22.93 16.42
C THR A 198 5.42 -23.14 17.94
N ASN A 199 5.84 -24.32 18.41
CA ASN A 199 5.87 -24.63 19.85
C ASN A 199 6.90 -23.80 20.62
N GLU A 200 8.04 -23.50 19.99
CA GLU A 200 9.09 -22.67 20.59
C GLU A 200 8.64 -21.22 20.70
N VAL A 201 7.97 -20.70 19.66
CA VAL A 201 7.37 -19.35 19.68
C VAL A 201 6.29 -19.25 20.75
N GLN A 202 5.44 -20.27 20.88
CA GLN A 202 4.41 -20.31 21.94
C GLN A 202 5.04 -20.33 23.34
N LYS A 203 6.12 -21.11 23.52
CA LYS A 203 6.85 -21.17 24.78
C LYS A 203 7.49 -19.82 25.11
N LEU A 204 8.14 -19.18 24.14
CA LEU A 204 8.73 -17.85 24.29
C LEU A 204 7.67 -16.81 24.66
N LEU A 205 6.52 -16.81 24.00
CA LEU A 205 5.41 -15.91 24.35
C LEU A 205 4.99 -16.11 25.81
N LYS A 206 4.88 -17.36 26.26
CA LYS A 206 4.55 -17.68 27.65
C LYS A 206 5.61 -17.18 28.63
N GLU A 207 6.89 -17.39 28.33
CA GLU A 207 8.01 -16.91 29.18
C GLU A 207 7.99 -15.38 29.31
N LEU A 208 7.79 -14.65 28.20
CA LEU A 208 7.67 -13.18 28.19
C LEU A 208 6.45 -12.70 28.97
N ALA A 209 5.31 -13.38 28.81
CA ALA A 209 4.09 -13.03 29.53
C ALA A 209 4.23 -13.31 31.03
N ASP A 210 4.82 -14.44 31.41
CA ASP A 210 5.05 -14.80 32.81
C ASP A 210 6.06 -13.85 33.46
N GLU A 211 7.11 -13.43 32.75
CA GLU A 211 8.03 -12.39 33.24
C GLU A 211 7.31 -11.05 33.47
N ARG A 212 6.46 -10.63 32.53
CA ARG A 212 5.78 -9.34 32.59
C ARG A 212 4.64 -9.30 33.61
N PHE A 213 3.94 -10.41 33.80
CA PHE A 213 2.77 -10.51 34.66
C PHE A 213 3.04 -11.22 35.99
N SER A 214 4.28 -11.61 36.28
CA SER A 214 4.66 -12.21 37.57
C SER A 214 4.36 -11.26 38.73
N GLU A 215 3.82 -11.82 39.81
CA GLU A 215 3.48 -11.07 41.04
C GLU A 215 4.65 -11.00 42.05
N ASN A 216 5.84 -11.46 41.69
CA ASN A 216 6.97 -11.52 42.62
C ASN A 216 7.57 -10.13 42.87
N VAL A 217 7.37 -9.65 44.10
CA VAL A 217 7.73 -8.32 44.63
C VAL A 217 9.26 -8.12 44.78
N ASP A 218 10.08 -9.16 44.62
CA ASP A 218 11.53 -9.11 44.85
C ASP A 218 12.36 -9.40 43.59
N LYS A 219 12.25 -8.54 42.57
CA LYS A 219 13.35 -8.40 41.61
C LYS A 219 13.86 -6.96 41.66
N GLN A 220 14.94 -6.78 42.43
CA GLN A 220 15.95 -5.79 42.06
C GLN A 220 16.32 -5.97 40.58
N PRO A 221 16.76 -4.93 39.86
CA PRO A 221 17.09 -5.05 38.45
C PRO A 221 18.24 -6.07 38.29
N ALA A 222 17.88 -7.31 37.99
CA ALA A 222 18.83 -8.37 37.68
C ALA A 222 19.35 -8.09 36.28
N ASN A 223 20.43 -7.32 36.24
CA ASN A 223 21.46 -7.50 35.24
C ASN A 223 21.82 -9.00 35.19
N GLU A 224 22.01 -9.54 33.99
CA GLU A 224 22.34 -10.94 33.67
C GLU A 224 21.18 -11.85 33.24
N LEU A 225 20.60 -11.56 32.07
CA LEU A 225 20.35 -12.61 31.08
C LEU A 225 21.42 -12.51 29.99
N SER A 226 22.30 -13.51 29.95
CA SER A 226 23.36 -13.62 28.97
C SER A 226 22.78 -13.81 27.56
N GLY A 227 22.81 -12.75 26.78
CA GLY A 227 22.50 -12.80 25.35
C GLY A 227 22.30 -11.40 24.80
N LYS A 228 23.40 -10.71 24.45
CA LYS A 228 23.50 -9.38 23.81
C LYS A 228 22.14 -8.77 23.40
N ILE A 229 21.46 -8.15 24.35
CA ILE A 229 20.29 -7.29 24.12
C ILE A 229 20.85 -5.98 23.54
N LYS A 230 20.48 -5.67 22.30
CA LYS A 230 20.88 -4.42 21.66
C LYS A 230 19.65 -3.52 21.61
N GLU A 231 19.52 -2.63 22.60
CA GLU A 231 18.55 -1.53 22.53
C GLU A 231 19.04 -0.53 21.47
N GLU A 232 18.44 -0.54 20.28
CA GLU A 232 18.70 0.49 19.27
C GLU A 232 17.71 1.65 19.45
N TRP A 233 18.13 2.68 20.18
CA TRP A 233 17.53 4.01 20.06
C TRP A 233 18.07 4.68 18.80
N SER A 234 17.21 4.90 17.81
CA SER A 234 17.50 5.80 16.70
C SER A 234 16.26 6.59 16.32
N MET A 235 16.23 7.87 16.73
CA MET A 235 15.53 8.94 16.04
C MET A 235 16.43 10.19 16.10
N PRO A 236 16.64 10.90 14.99
CA PRO A 236 17.23 12.23 15.01
C PRO A 236 16.30 13.22 15.73
N LEU A 237 16.89 13.96 16.66
CA LEU A 237 16.31 15.11 17.34
C LEU A 237 15.95 16.17 16.29
N ASP A 238 14.66 16.53 16.19
CA ASP A 238 14.16 17.91 16.02
C ASP A 238 12.64 17.91 15.79
N PHE A 239 11.90 18.41 16.80
CA PHE A 239 10.70 19.25 16.74
C PHE A 239 10.02 19.19 18.12
N HIS A 240 10.41 20.13 18.98
CA HIS A 240 9.76 20.37 20.26
C HIS A 240 8.37 20.97 20.00
N ASN A 241 7.30 20.26 20.37
CA ASN A 241 6.01 20.89 20.66
C ASN A 241 5.27 20.12 21.77
N SER A 242 4.98 20.84 22.85
CA SER A 242 4.48 20.38 24.13
C SER A 242 3.01 19.93 24.06
N PHE A 243 2.75 18.70 23.59
CA PHE A 243 1.43 18.04 23.67
C PHE A 243 1.49 16.53 24.04
N ALA A 244 2.63 16.02 24.47
CA ALA A 244 2.92 14.58 24.49
C ALA A 244 2.65 13.82 25.81
N ALA A 245 1.72 14.26 26.67
CA ALA A 245 1.41 13.56 27.94
C ALA A 245 0.41 12.38 27.79
N SER A 246 0.44 11.63 26.67
CA SER A 246 -0.43 10.44 26.48
C SER A 246 0.19 9.32 25.65
N PHE A 247 1.45 9.45 25.23
CA PHE A 247 2.03 8.55 24.25
C PHE A 247 3.38 8.07 24.74
N ARG A 248 3.41 6.86 25.30
CA ARG A 248 4.62 6.05 25.27
C ARG A 248 4.57 5.23 23.98
N PRO A 249 5.58 5.30 23.11
CA PRO A 249 5.73 4.35 22.01
C PRO A 249 5.70 2.92 22.55
N PRO A 250 5.18 1.94 21.79
CA PRO A 250 5.25 0.54 22.21
C PRO A 250 6.72 0.16 22.49
N ALA A 251 6.95 -0.58 23.58
CA ALA A 251 8.27 -1.09 23.87
C ALA A 251 8.55 -2.24 22.89
N ILE A 252 9.40 -1.98 21.90
CA ILE A 252 9.81 -2.94 20.88
C ILE A 252 11.19 -3.47 21.28
N THR A 253 11.25 -4.76 21.56
CA THR A 253 12.50 -5.45 21.84
C THR A 253 12.76 -6.47 20.76
N SER A 254 13.88 -6.32 20.05
CA SER A 254 14.35 -7.38 19.15
C SER A 254 14.90 -8.50 20.01
N ILE A 255 14.30 -9.69 19.89
CA ILE A 255 14.79 -10.92 20.51
C ILE A 255 15.67 -11.63 19.48
N LYS A 256 16.59 -12.47 19.95
CA LYS A 256 17.41 -13.34 19.11
C LYS A 256 16.53 -14.19 18.16
N ASP A 257 17.08 -14.60 17.02
CA ASP A 257 16.45 -15.49 16.04
C ASP A 257 15.28 -14.90 15.22
N ASP A 258 15.39 -13.63 14.83
CA ASP A 258 14.44 -12.91 13.97
C ASP A 258 13.01 -12.83 14.55
N ILE A 259 12.92 -12.72 15.88
CA ILE A 259 11.68 -12.50 16.63
C ILE A 259 11.66 -11.09 17.22
N MET A 260 10.52 -10.42 17.11
CA MET A 260 10.27 -9.15 17.76
C MET A 260 9.21 -9.33 18.85
N SER A 261 9.48 -8.80 20.05
CA SER A 261 8.49 -8.65 21.12
C SER A 261 8.04 -7.20 21.19
N ILE A 262 6.73 -6.99 21.27
CA ILE A 262 6.09 -5.69 21.26
C ILE A 262 5.11 -5.63 22.43
N SER A 263 5.48 -4.84 23.44
CA SER A 263 4.70 -4.68 24.65
C SER A 263 3.86 -3.41 24.60
N ILE A 264 2.54 -3.57 24.70
CA ILE A 264 1.57 -2.48 24.61
C ILE A 264 0.74 -2.45 25.90
N ARG A 265 0.75 -1.29 26.55
CA ARG A 265 -0.07 -0.98 27.72
C ARG A 265 -0.96 0.22 27.41
N LYS A 266 -2.23 0.17 27.80
CA LYS A 266 -3.20 1.23 27.56
C LYS A 266 -4.19 1.33 28.71
N GLY A 267 -4.54 2.55 29.12
CA GLY A 267 -5.33 2.78 30.35
C GLY A 267 -4.48 2.64 31.60
N GLY A 268 -4.94 3.20 32.71
CA GLY A 268 -4.11 3.41 33.90
C GLY A 268 -3.03 4.48 33.69
N ILE A 269 -2.26 4.71 34.73
CA ILE A 269 -1.11 5.61 34.72
C ILE A 269 0.12 4.74 34.46
N ASP A 270 0.89 4.95 33.39
CA ASP A 270 2.06 4.11 33.05
C ASP A 270 3.37 4.86 33.29
N VAL A 271 3.97 4.68 34.47
CA VAL A 271 5.23 5.30 34.92
C VAL A 271 6.33 4.25 35.11
N GLY A 272 6.31 3.18 34.29
CA GLY A 272 7.31 2.12 34.37
C GLY A 272 7.16 1.18 35.57
N GLN A 273 6.00 1.20 36.23
CA GLN A 273 5.69 0.25 37.30
C GLN A 273 5.31 -1.16 36.79
N ASP A 274 5.34 -2.12 37.70
CA ASP A 274 4.92 -3.50 37.48
C ASP A 274 3.43 -3.62 37.12
N HIS A 275 3.03 -4.82 36.69
CA HIS A 275 1.64 -5.07 36.27
C HIS A 275 0.63 -4.83 37.41
N LYS A 276 0.96 -5.23 38.64
CA LYS A 276 0.06 -5.14 39.80
C LYS A 276 -0.20 -3.69 40.22
N THR A 277 0.87 -2.88 40.30
CA THR A 277 0.74 -1.46 40.61
C THR A 277 0.04 -0.73 39.47
N TRP A 278 0.31 -1.07 38.21
CA TRP A 278 -0.45 -0.53 37.09
C TRP A 278 -1.94 -0.85 37.18
N LEU A 279 -2.30 -2.11 37.49
CA LEU A 279 -3.69 -2.57 37.52
C LEU A 279 -4.56 -1.75 38.50
N SER A 280 -4.01 -1.37 39.67
CA SER A 280 -4.72 -0.56 40.66
C SER A 280 -5.01 0.88 40.19
N THR A 281 -4.25 1.39 39.21
CA THR A 281 -4.45 2.73 38.63
C THR A 281 -5.50 2.77 37.52
N VAL A 282 -5.92 1.61 36.97
CA VAL A 282 -6.81 1.57 35.80
C VAL A 282 -8.19 2.17 36.11
N SER A 283 -8.73 1.94 37.31
CA SER A 283 -9.99 2.53 37.74
C SER A 283 -9.92 4.06 37.90
N GLN A 284 -8.73 4.60 38.17
CA GLN A 284 -8.50 6.04 38.36
C GLN A 284 -8.26 6.76 37.03
N SER A 285 -7.70 6.07 36.04
CA SER A 285 -7.39 6.63 34.72
C SER A 285 -7.75 5.68 33.58
N PRO A 286 -9.04 5.34 33.39
CA PRO A 286 -9.46 4.41 32.35
C PRO A 286 -9.28 5.01 30.94
N ASN A 287 -9.08 4.13 29.96
CA ASN A 287 -8.96 4.50 28.55
C ASN A 287 -9.72 3.49 27.67
N VAL A 288 -9.97 3.85 26.41
CA VAL A 288 -10.62 2.96 25.44
C VAL A 288 -9.69 1.82 25.06
N ILE A 289 -10.07 0.58 25.37
CA ILE A 289 -9.27 -0.61 25.08
C ILE A 289 -9.71 -1.34 23.80
N SER A 290 -10.99 -1.19 23.44
CA SER A 290 -11.61 -1.72 22.22
C SER A 290 -12.84 -0.88 21.83
N MET A 291 -13.23 -0.95 20.56
CA MET A 291 -14.43 -0.31 19.99
C MET A 291 -15.09 -1.29 19.02
N THR A 292 -16.42 -1.20 18.88
CA THR A 292 -17.17 -1.96 17.87
C THR A 292 -17.74 -1.03 16.83
N PHE A 293 -17.79 -1.51 15.58
CA PHE A 293 -18.05 -0.67 14.42
C PHE A 293 -19.10 -1.27 13.49
N VAL A 294 -19.76 -0.38 12.74
CA VAL A 294 -20.62 -0.73 11.59
C VAL A 294 -20.15 0.05 10.37
N PRO A 295 -19.97 -0.57 9.18
CA PRO A 295 -19.55 0.14 7.98
C PRO A 295 -20.56 1.23 7.60
N ILE A 296 -20.09 2.45 7.33
CA ILE A 296 -21.00 3.58 7.01
C ILE A 296 -21.84 3.28 5.76
N THR A 297 -21.27 2.54 4.80
CA THR A 297 -21.90 2.11 3.55
C THR A 297 -23.06 1.13 3.75
N SER A 298 -23.05 0.37 4.86
CA SER A 298 -24.18 -0.51 5.22
C SER A 298 -25.42 0.26 5.66
N LEU A 299 -25.26 1.52 6.06
CA LEU A 299 -26.34 2.42 6.50
C LEU A 299 -26.90 3.29 5.35
N LEU A 300 -26.36 3.14 4.14
CA LEU A 300 -26.71 3.91 2.93
C LEU A 300 -27.62 3.13 1.96
N GLY A 301 -28.40 2.17 2.48
CA GLY A 301 -29.39 1.45 1.68
C GLY A 301 -30.35 2.41 0.96
N GLY A 302 -30.47 2.28 -0.36
CA GLY A 302 -31.33 3.12 -1.19
C GLY A 302 -30.79 4.52 -1.55
N VAL A 303 -29.57 4.88 -1.11
CA VAL A 303 -28.94 6.16 -1.45
C VAL A 303 -28.19 6.05 -2.80
N PRO A 304 -28.47 6.91 -3.80
CA PRO A 304 -27.70 6.96 -5.03
C PRO A 304 -26.21 7.18 -4.74
N GLY A 305 -25.33 6.46 -5.45
CA GLY A 305 -23.88 6.60 -5.27
C GLY A 305 -23.25 5.73 -4.17
N ASN A 306 -24.05 5.00 -3.35
CA ASN A 306 -23.51 4.06 -2.36
C ASN A 306 -22.55 3.02 -2.97
N GLY A 307 -22.78 2.60 -4.23
CA GLY A 307 -21.87 1.71 -4.95
C GLY A 307 -20.48 2.32 -5.15
N PHE A 308 -20.39 3.59 -5.52
CA PHE A 308 -19.12 4.30 -5.70
C PHE A 308 -18.40 4.51 -4.37
N LEU A 309 -19.12 4.96 -3.33
CA LEU A 309 -18.55 5.12 -2.00
C LEU A 309 -18.07 3.79 -1.42
N SER A 310 -18.84 2.71 -1.56
CA SER A 310 -18.41 1.37 -1.15
C SER A 310 -17.15 0.93 -1.87
N HIS A 311 -17.05 1.19 -3.17
CA HIS A 311 -15.85 0.87 -3.92
C HIS A 311 -14.63 1.68 -3.45
N ALA A 312 -14.78 2.99 -3.25
CA ALA A 312 -13.72 3.87 -2.75
C ALA A 312 -13.24 3.48 -1.34
N VAL A 313 -14.17 3.21 -0.41
CA VAL A 313 -13.85 2.73 0.95
C VAL A 313 -13.08 1.41 0.90
N ASN A 314 -13.50 0.46 0.06
CA ASN A 314 -12.80 -0.81 -0.09
C ASN A 314 -11.38 -0.65 -0.63
N LEU A 315 -11.19 0.23 -1.63
CA LEU A 315 -9.87 0.56 -2.15
C LEU A 315 -8.99 1.22 -1.08
N TYR A 316 -9.54 2.18 -0.35
CA TYR A 316 -8.85 2.87 0.75
C TYR A 316 -8.40 1.90 1.84
N LEU A 317 -9.29 1.04 2.34
CA LEU A 317 -8.98 0.08 3.40
C LEU A 317 -8.00 -1.00 2.96
N ARG A 318 -8.06 -1.41 1.69
CA ARG A 318 -7.16 -2.41 1.11
C ARG A 318 -5.75 -1.87 0.91
N TYR A 319 -5.61 -0.70 0.30
CA TYR A 319 -4.31 -0.17 -0.12
C TYR A 319 -3.69 0.82 0.87
N LYS A 320 -4.53 1.43 1.72
CA LYS A 320 -4.15 2.40 2.76
C LYS A 320 -3.19 3.48 2.25
N PRO A 321 -3.51 4.18 1.15
CA PRO A 321 -2.75 5.38 0.80
C PRO A 321 -2.88 6.40 1.95
N PRO A 322 -1.92 7.34 2.08
CA PRO A 322 -2.09 8.50 2.96
C PRO A 322 -3.43 9.19 2.66
N ILE A 323 -4.14 9.64 3.70
CA ILE A 323 -5.49 10.20 3.53
C ILE A 323 -5.45 11.46 2.65
N GLU A 324 -4.38 12.23 2.75
CA GLU A 324 -4.11 13.44 1.99
C GLU A 324 -3.90 13.16 0.49
N GLU A 325 -3.47 11.94 0.14
CA GLU A 325 -3.23 11.50 -1.24
C GLU A 325 -4.39 10.64 -1.79
N LEU A 326 -5.47 10.44 -1.01
CA LEU A 326 -6.56 9.54 -1.37
C LEU A 326 -7.26 9.97 -2.68
N HIS A 327 -7.46 11.28 -2.87
CA HIS A 327 -8.08 11.81 -4.09
C HIS A 327 -7.28 11.40 -5.34
N GLN A 328 -5.96 11.63 -5.33
CA GLN A 328 -5.05 11.29 -6.43
C GLN A 328 -4.93 9.78 -6.61
N PHE A 329 -4.95 9.01 -5.52
CA PHE A 329 -4.99 7.57 -5.59
C PHE A 329 -6.24 7.07 -6.33
N LEU A 330 -7.42 7.57 -5.97
CA LEU A 330 -8.72 7.18 -6.56
C LEU A 330 -8.81 7.54 -8.06
N GLU A 331 -8.23 8.67 -8.48
CA GLU A 331 -8.11 9.04 -9.90
C GLU A 331 -7.35 8.00 -10.73
N PHE A 332 -6.39 7.29 -10.13
CA PHE A 332 -5.58 6.26 -10.79
C PHE A 332 -6.13 4.84 -10.64
N GLN A 333 -7.29 4.68 -9.99
CA GLN A 333 -8.01 3.39 -9.87
C GLN A 333 -8.99 3.16 -11.03
N LEU A 334 -8.81 3.89 -12.13
CA LEU A 334 -9.51 3.65 -13.38
C LEU A 334 -9.09 2.33 -14.02
N PRO A 335 -9.96 1.68 -14.83
CA PRO A 335 -9.59 0.51 -15.60
C PRO A 335 -8.34 0.76 -16.45
N ARG A 336 -7.49 -0.26 -16.55
CA ARG A 336 -6.23 -0.21 -17.30
C ARG A 336 -6.35 -1.11 -18.52
N GLN A 337 -5.80 -0.65 -19.64
CA GLN A 337 -5.76 -1.44 -20.86
C GLN A 337 -4.38 -1.37 -21.51
N TRP A 338 -4.06 -2.37 -22.31
CA TRP A 338 -2.86 -2.39 -23.13
C TRP A 338 -3.15 -1.83 -24.52
N ALA A 339 -2.25 -0.98 -25.01
CA ALA A 339 -2.17 -0.58 -26.41
C ALA A 339 -0.94 -1.25 -27.05
N PRO A 340 -1.08 -1.85 -28.25
CA PRO A 340 -2.34 -2.13 -28.95
C PRO A 340 -3.23 -3.13 -28.20
N VAL A 341 -4.56 -2.99 -28.34
CA VAL A 341 -5.54 -3.93 -27.76
C VAL A 341 -5.51 -5.23 -28.56
N TYR A 342 -5.73 -6.38 -27.90
CA TYR A 342 -5.56 -7.71 -28.51
C TYR A 342 -6.52 -8.05 -29.68
N GLY A 343 -7.41 -7.12 -30.10
CA GLY A 343 -8.22 -7.22 -31.33
C GLY A 343 -7.82 -6.24 -32.44
N ASP A 344 -7.01 -5.21 -32.13
CA ASP A 344 -6.58 -4.18 -33.09
C ASP A 344 -5.27 -4.56 -33.79
N LEU A 345 -4.59 -5.61 -33.33
CA LEU A 345 -3.55 -6.26 -34.11
C LEU A 345 -4.23 -6.83 -35.35
N PRO A 346 -3.88 -6.41 -36.58
CA PRO A 346 -4.51 -6.92 -37.78
C PRO A 346 -4.18 -8.41 -37.92
N LEU A 347 -5.00 -9.26 -37.29
CA LEU A 347 -5.01 -10.69 -37.53
C LEU A 347 -5.47 -11.00 -38.96
N THR A 348 -6.07 -10.01 -39.64
CA THR A 348 -6.45 -10.06 -41.04
C THR A 348 -6.51 -8.65 -41.63
N LEU A 349 -5.47 -8.25 -42.37
CA LEU A 349 -5.51 -7.42 -43.61
C LEU A 349 -4.15 -6.75 -43.82
N ARG A 350 -3.44 -7.26 -44.82
CA ARG A 350 -2.20 -6.68 -45.35
C ARG A 350 -2.46 -5.26 -45.85
N HIS A 351 -1.73 -4.28 -45.33
CA HIS A 351 -1.29 -3.14 -46.13
C HIS A 351 0.22 -3.28 -46.33
N ARG A 352 0.64 -3.38 -47.60
CA ARG A 352 2.02 -3.38 -48.17
C ARG A 352 3.14 -3.93 -47.28
N LYS A 353 3.86 -4.95 -47.76
CA LYS A 353 5.17 -5.41 -47.24
C LYS A 353 6.14 -4.23 -47.05
N LEU A 354 6.08 -3.53 -45.91
CA LEU A 354 7.23 -2.81 -45.42
C LEU A 354 8.17 -3.89 -44.91
N ALA A 355 9.40 -3.93 -45.43
CA ALA A 355 10.37 -4.91 -44.98
C ALA A 355 10.71 -4.62 -43.51
N SER A 356 10.09 -5.35 -42.58
CA SER A 356 10.37 -5.19 -41.15
C SER A 356 11.85 -5.45 -40.90
N PRO A 357 12.57 -4.52 -40.26
CA PRO A 357 13.99 -4.72 -40.00
C PRO A 357 14.16 -5.93 -39.08
N SER A 358 15.17 -6.75 -39.36
CA SER A 358 15.45 -7.96 -38.61
C SER A 358 16.81 -7.89 -37.92
N LEU A 359 16.86 -8.35 -36.68
CA LEU A 359 18.05 -8.57 -35.88
C LEU A 359 18.43 -10.05 -35.94
N GLN A 360 19.72 -10.32 -35.98
CA GLN A 360 20.28 -11.66 -35.97
C GLN A 360 21.38 -11.74 -34.92
N PHE A 361 21.35 -12.82 -34.12
CA PHE A 361 22.22 -13.01 -32.94
C PHE A 361 23.20 -14.18 -33.08
N THR A 362 23.13 -14.95 -34.17
CA THR A 362 24.04 -16.05 -34.54
C THR A 362 24.10 -16.21 -36.07
N PHE A 363 25.22 -16.70 -36.61
CA PHE A 363 25.52 -16.69 -38.06
C PHE A 363 24.45 -17.36 -38.95
N MET A 364 23.83 -18.45 -38.48
CA MET A 364 22.73 -19.15 -39.17
C MET A 364 21.46 -19.26 -38.31
N GLY A 365 21.33 -18.40 -37.29
CA GLY A 365 20.21 -18.48 -36.36
C GLY A 365 18.93 -17.82 -36.85
N PRO A 366 17.86 -18.01 -36.05
CA PRO A 366 16.60 -17.32 -36.26
C PRO A 366 16.75 -15.79 -36.24
N LYS A 367 15.93 -15.12 -37.05
CA LYS A 367 15.86 -13.66 -37.14
C LYS A 367 14.72 -13.16 -36.25
N LEU A 368 15.00 -12.13 -35.47
CA LEU A 368 14.00 -11.38 -34.71
C LEU A 368 13.58 -10.17 -35.55
N TYR A 369 12.37 -10.18 -36.07
CA TYR A 369 11.79 -9.03 -36.77
C TYR A 369 11.39 -7.98 -35.75
N VAL A 370 11.50 -6.70 -36.10
CA VAL A 370 11.17 -5.59 -35.21
C VAL A 370 9.97 -4.85 -35.78
N ASN A 371 8.90 -4.76 -35.00
CA ASN A 371 7.74 -3.94 -35.31
C ASN A 371 8.09 -2.48 -35.00
N THR A 372 8.11 -1.64 -36.04
CA THR A 372 8.44 -0.21 -35.94
C THR A 372 7.20 0.67 -35.89
N MET A 373 6.00 0.09 -35.75
CA MET A 373 4.77 0.87 -35.60
C MET A 373 4.79 1.66 -34.30
N LYS A 374 4.33 2.92 -34.37
CA LYS A 374 4.20 3.79 -33.21
C LYS A 374 2.97 3.42 -32.40
N VAL A 375 3.18 3.00 -31.15
CA VAL A 375 2.12 2.76 -30.19
C VAL A 375 1.82 4.06 -29.46
N ASP A 376 0.55 4.41 -29.38
CA ASP A 376 0.06 5.68 -28.84
C ASP A 376 -1.08 5.42 -27.84
N SER A 377 -0.94 5.95 -26.62
CA SER A 377 -1.98 5.86 -25.58
C SER A 377 -3.11 6.87 -25.77
N ARG A 378 -3.07 7.68 -26.84
CA ARG A 378 -4.04 8.75 -27.16
C ARG A 378 -4.17 9.77 -26.03
N ARG A 379 -3.03 10.31 -25.58
CA ARG A 379 -2.92 11.28 -24.47
C ARG A 379 -3.47 10.74 -23.14
N ARG A 380 -3.24 9.46 -22.86
CA ARG A 380 -3.61 8.85 -21.57
C ARG A 380 -2.37 8.47 -20.78
N PRO A 381 -2.37 8.64 -19.43
CA PRO A 381 -1.24 8.29 -18.60
C PRO A 381 -0.85 6.82 -18.77
N VAL A 382 0.42 6.57 -19.07
CA VAL A 382 0.98 5.23 -19.18
C VAL A 382 1.49 4.79 -17.81
N THR A 383 1.00 3.66 -17.33
CA THR A 383 1.33 3.06 -16.02
C THR A 383 2.22 1.83 -16.14
N GLY A 384 2.44 1.34 -17.37
CA GLY A 384 3.23 0.15 -17.61
C GLY A 384 3.75 0.02 -19.03
N LEU A 385 4.80 -0.78 -19.18
CA LEU A 385 5.52 -1.02 -20.43
C LEU A 385 5.95 -2.48 -20.51
N ARG A 386 5.83 -3.12 -21.67
CA ARG A 386 6.37 -4.46 -21.88
C ARG A 386 6.90 -4.66 -23.28
N LEU A 387 7.92 -5.51 -23.39
CA LEU A 387 8.33 -6.11 -24.66
C LEU A 387 7.40 -7.29 -24.94
N TYR A 388 6.95 -7.41 -26.19
CA TYR A 388 6.03 -8.46 -26.60
C TYR A 388 6.49 -9.13 -27.89
N LEU A 389 6.24 -10.43 -28.01
CA LEU A 389 6.59 -11.22 -29.19
C LEU A 389 5.31 -11.56 -29.98
N GLU A 390 5.04 -10.76 -31.00
CA GLU A 390 3.87 -10.87 -31.88
C GLU A 390 4.02 -11.95 -32.96
N GLY A 391 2.88 -12.31 -33.57
CA GLY A 391 2.81 -13.23 -34.69
C GLY A 391 2.73 -14.70 -34.30
N LYS A 392 2.27 -15.54 -35.23
CA LYS A 392 2.09 -17.00 -35.00
C LYS A 392 3.38 -17.72 -34.62
N LYS A 393 4.53 -17.17 -34.99
CA LYS A 393 5.87 -17.71 -34.69
C LYS A 393 6.54 -17.03 -33.50
N SER A 394 5.90 -15.99 -32.92
CA SER A 394 6.46 -15.16 -31.85
C SER A 394 7.87 -14.65 -32.19
N ASP A 395 8.04 -14.17 -33.42
CA ASP A 395 9.31 -13.72 -34.01
C ASP A 395 9.33 -12.22 -34.32
N HIS A 396 8.27 -11.49 -33.96
CA HIS A 396 8.17 -10.04 -34.11
C HIS A 396 8.24 -9.36 -32.75
N LEU A 397 9.31 -8.62 -32.49
CA LEU A 397 9.46 -7.79 -31.30
C LEU A 397 8.59 -6.53 -31.43
N ALA A 398 7.70 -6.34 -30.48
CA ALA A 398 6.84 -5.17 -30.33
C ALA A 398 6.91 -4.60 -28.91
N ILE A 399 6.46 -3.36 -28.75
CA ILE A 399 6.37 -2.67 -27.47
C ILE A 399 4.92 -2.35 -27.17
N HIS A 400 4.43 -2.74 -26.00
CA HIS A 400 3.05 -2.44 -25.59
C HIS A 400 3.06 -1.46 -24.42
N LEU A 401 2.11 -0.53 -24.43
CA LEU A 401 1.89 0.47 -23.38
C LEU A 401 0.66 0.09 -22.55
N GLN A 402 0.78 -0.02 -21.23
CA GLN A 402 -0.40 -0.07 -20.36
C GLN A 402 -0.77 1.35 -19.97
N HIS A 403 -2.02 1.73 -20.21
CA HIS A 403 -2.50 3.08 -19.92
C HIS A 403 -3.89 3.04 -19.31
N LEU A 404 -4.28 4.15 -18.66
CA LEU A 404 -5.63 4.31 -18.13
C LEU A 404 -6.66 4.35 -19.27
N CYS A 405 -7.84 3.77 -19.05
CA CYS A 405 -8.94 3.76 -20.03
C CYS A 405 -9.62 5.14 -20.19
N THR A 406 -9.51 6.00 -19.20
CA THR A 406 -9.99 7.38 -19.22
C THR A 406 -8.89 8.31 -18.72
N LEU A 407 -8.91 9.56 -19.15
CA LEU A 407 -7.99 10.59 -18.67
C LEU A 407 -8.55 11.12 -17.34
N PRO A 408 -7.78 11.13 -16.24
CA PRO A 408 -8.20 11.81 -15.01
C PRO A 408 -8.46 13.30 -15.26
N ASP A 409 -9.53 13.84 -14.67
CA ASP A 409 -9.97 15.22 -14.89
C ASP A 409 -8.92 16.26 -14.45
N SER A 410 -8.10 15.91 -13.45
CA SER A 410 -7.00 16.74 -12.95
C SER A 410 -5.82 16.90 -13.93
N LEU A 411 -5.73 16.04 -14.96
CA LEU A 411 -4.59 15.98 -15.87
C LEU A 411 -4.92 16.59 -17.23
N HIS A 412 -4.45 17.82 -17.45
CA HIS A 412 -4.49 18.45 -18.78
C HIS A 412 -3.25 18.09 -19.59
N ILE A 413 -3.39 17.09 -20.47
CA ILE A 413 -2.30 16.57 -21.30
C ILE A 413 -2.32 17.19 -22.69
N SER A 414 -1.28 17.96 -23.02
CA SER A 414 -1.00 18.47 -24.36
C SER A 414 0.09 17.66 -25.04
N ASP A 415 -0.02 17.47 -26.36
CA ASP A 415 1.08 16.90 -27.12
C ASP A 415 2.23 17.91 -27.15
N ASP A 416 3.41 17.47 -26.71
CA ASP A 416 4.61 18.27 -26.91
C ASP A 416 5.07 18.08 -28.36
N HIS A 417 4.96 19.14 -29.15
CA HIS A 417 5.44 19.16 -30.53
C HIS A 417 6.95 19.46 -30.61
N GLY A 418 7.60 19.79 -29.50
CA GLY A 418 9.03 20.16 -29.44
C GLY A 418 9.99 18.98 -29.30
N TYR A 419 9.54 17.84 -28.76
CA TYR A 419 10.40 16.66 -28.59
C TYR A 419 10.47 15.77 -29.85
N GLU A 420 10.83 16.36 -30.99
CA GLU A 420 11.44 15.57 -32.05
C GLU A 420 12.78 15.08 -31.54
N SER A 421 12.87 13.79 -31.17
CA SER A 421 14.11 13.12 -30.78
C SER A 421 15.28 13.65 -31.60
N THR A 422 16.08 14.55 -31.02
CA THR A 422 17.23 15.12 -31.69
C THR A 422 18.06 13.95 -32.20
N ASN A 423 18.42 13.98 -33.48
CA ASN A 423 19.31 12.99 -34.08
C ASN A 423 20.75 13.17 -33.57
N GLU A 424 20.91 13.46 -32.28
CA GLU A 424 22.22 13.53 -31.65
C GLU A 424 22.86 12.13 -31.68
N PRO A 425 24.13 12.04 -32.07
CA PRO A 425 24.84 10.78 -32.11
C PRO A 425 25.01 10.27 -30.67
N VAL A 426 24.17 9.30 -30.30
CA VAL A 426 24.35 8.54 -29.06
C VAL A 426 25.76 7.97 -29.04
N GLU A 427 26.51 8.24 -27.97
CA GLU A 427 27.89 7.77 -27.81
C GLU A 427 27.98 6.25 -28.04
N ARG A 428 29.03 5.79 -28.73
CA ARG A 428 29.25 4.36 -29.02
C ARG A 428 29.31 3.50 -27.75
N GLY A 429 29.52 4.10 -26.58
CA GLY A 429 29.52 3.43 -25.28
C GLY A 429 28.18 2.82 -24.86
N TYR A 430 27.06 3.21 -25.48
CA TYR A 430 25.73 2.67 -25.17
C TYR A 430 25.30 1.51 -26.10
N TYR A 431 26.19 1.00 -26.95
CA TYR A 431 25.88 -0.12 -27.85
C TYR A 431 26.34 -1.45 -27.25
N GLU A 432 25.39 -2.23 -26.73
CA GLU A 432 25.67 -3.51 -26.11
C GLU A 432 25.30 -4.68 -27.02
N PRO A 433 26.18 -5.69 -27.19
CA PRO A 433 25.84 -6.89 -27.94
C PRO A 433 24.91 -7.81 -27.12
N VAL A 434 23.88 -8.38 -27.75
CA VAL A 434 22.94 -9.29 -27.06
C VAL A 434 23.58 -10.64 -26.72
N LYS A 435 24.48 -11.16 -27.57
CA LYS A 435 25.26 -12.38 -27.28
C LYS A 435 26.74 -12.20 -27.59
N TRP A 436 27.05 -11.94 -28.86
CA TRP A 436 28.43 -11.79 -29.33
C TRP A 436 28.63 -10.42 -29.98
N SER A 437 29.84 -9.88 -29.86
CA SER A 437 30.25 -8.55 -30.34
C SER A 437 30.17 -8.36 -31.86
N ILE A 438 30.02 -9.44 -32.63
CA ILE A 438 29.92 -9.44 -34.09
C ILE A 438 28.48 -9.37 -34.62
N PHE A 439 27.48 -9.58 -33.76
CA PHE A 439 26.07 -9.65 -34.17
C PHE A 439 25.31 -8.36 -33.84
N SER A 440 23.97 -8.38 -33.90
CA SER A 440 23.13 -7.19 -33.66
C SER A 440 23.30 -6.66 -32.24
N HIS A 441 23.30 -5.33 -32.09
CA HIS A 441 23.45 -4.64 -30.79
C HIS A 441 22.14 -3.98 -30.38
N VAL A 442 22.06 -3.58 -29.12
CA VAL A 442 20.97 -2.81 -28.54
C VAL A 442 21.54 -1.52 -27.99
N CYS A 443 20.85 -0.41 -28.24
CA CYS A 443 21.17 0.87 -27.62
C CYS A 443 20.58 0.91 -26.21
N THR A 444 21.45 0.97 -25.20
CA THR A 444 21.08 1.00 -23.77
C THR A 444 21.03 2.42 -23.19
N ALA A 445 21.09 3.43 -24.04
CA ALA A 445 20.98 4.83 -23.63
C ALA A 445 19.62 5.11 -22.98
N PRO A 446 19.58 5.77 -21.81
CA PRO A 446 18.33 6.11 -21.16
C PRO A 446 17.58 7.20 -21.94
N ILE A 447 16.28 6.98 -22.16
CA ILE A 447 15.40 7.95 -22.80
C ILE A 447 14.47 8.50 -21.74
N GLN A 448 14.69 9.76 -21.38
CA GLN A 448 13.89 10.52 -20.43
C GLN A 448 13.82 11.97 -20.93
N CYS A 449 12.76 12.69 -20.59
CA CYS A 449 12.71 14.12 -20.87
C CYS A 449 13.75 14.82 -19.98
N ASN A 450 14.73 15.50 -20.59
CA ASN A 450 15.82 16.24 -19.92
C ASN A 450 15.52 17.76 -19.83
N GLY A 451 14.25 18.16 -19.81
CA GLY A 451 13.80 19.53 -19.54
C GLY A 451 13.30 19.65 -18.10
N ALA A 452 14.20 19.55 -17.13
CA ALA A 452 13.89 19.84 -15.73
C ALA A 452 14.69 21.09 -15.34
N CYS A 453 14.35 22.24 -15.94
CA CYS A 453 14.41 23.45 -15.16
C CYS A 453 13.34 23.31 -14.07
N ILE A 454 13.61 23.82 -12.87
CA ILE A 454 12.77 23.66 -11.67
C ILE A 454 11.36 24.28 -11.85
N ASP A 455 11.10 24.90 -13.01
CA ASP A 455 9.87 25.61 -13.35
C ASP A 455 9.07 25.05 -14.56
N GLU A 456 9.51 23.97 -15.21
CA GLU A 456 8.79 23.41 -16.38
C GLU A 456 7.76 22.34 -16.00
N SER A 457 6.62 22.34 -16.72
CA SER A 457 5.52 21.37 -16.59
C SER A 457 6.00 19.92 -16.76
N ALA A 458 5.36 18.98 -16.06
CA ALA A 458 5.74 17.57 -16.09
C ALA A 458 5.55 16.97 -17.50
N SER A 459 6.55 16.24 -17.99
CA SER A 459 6.46 15.48 -19.24
C SER A 459 6.32 13.99 -18.96
N ILE A 460 5.27 13.36 -19.50
CA ILE A 460 5.00 11.93 -19.35
C ILE A 460 5.10 11.20 -20.69
N VAL A 461 5.39 9.90 -20.65
CA VAL A 461 5.41 9.04 -21.84
C VAL A 461 3.97 8.71 -22.26
N THR A 462 3.63 8.98 -23.51
CA THR A 462 2.35 8.59 -24.12
C THR A 462 2.53 7.72 -25.35
N LYS A 463 3.73 7.73 -25.95
CA LYS A 463 4.03 7.01 -27.20
C LYS A 463 5.33 6.22 -27.07
N ALA A 464 5.42 5.07 -27.72
CA ALA A 464 6.66 4.31 -27.82
C ALA A 464 6.76 3.52 -29.12
N TRP A 465 7.98 3.38 -29.64
CA TRP A 465 8.26 2.59 -30.84
C TRP A 465 9.71 2.16 -30.92
N PHE A 466 10.00 1.24 -31.83
CA PHE A 466 11.37 0.83 -32.14
C PHE A 466 11.87 1.44 -33.44
N ALA A 467 13.17 1.67 -33.49
CA ALA A 467 13.90 1.97 -34.71
C ALA A 467 15.13 1.06 -34.81
N VAL A 468 15.45 0.58 -36.02
CA VAL A 468 16.67 -0.18 -36.26
C VAL A 468 17.55 0.63 -37.19
N LYS A 469 18.76 0.99 -36.73
CA LYS A 469 19.75 1.70 -37.56
C LYS A 469 20.94 0.81 -37.86
N VAL A 470 21.55 1.00 -39.01
CA VAL A 470 22.81 0.34 -39.39
C VAL A 470 23.96 1.27 -39.01
N VAL A 471 24.85 0.80 -38.13
CA VAL A 471 26.03 1.53 -37.67
C VAL A 471 27.26 0.70 -38.06
N GLY A 472 27.98 1.13 -39.11
CA GLY A 472 29.02 0.32 -39.73
C GLY A 472 28.43 -0.96 -40.34
N MET A 473 28.94 -2.13 -39.93
CA MET A 473 28.42 -3.45 -40.36
C MET A 473 27.37 -4.03 -39.40
N LYS A 474 26.99 -3.30 -38.35
CA LYS A 474 26.13 -3.79 -37.26
C LYS A 474 24.74 -3.18 -37.35
N LYS A 475 23.70 -4.00 -37.09
CA LYS A 475 22.34 -3.52 -36.87
C LYS A 475 22.14 -3.25 -35.38
N VAL A 476 21.64 -2.06 -35.04
CA VAL A 476 21.43 -1.62 -33.66
C VAL A 476 19.94 -1.32 -33.45
N LEU A 477 19.37 -1.91 -32.41
CA LEU A 477 18.00 -1.66 -31.95
C LEU A 477 17.96 -0.42 -31.05
N PHE A 478 17.08 0.52 -31.36
CA PHE A 478 16.79 1.71 -30.57
C PHE A 478 15.36 1.68 -30.08
N LEU A 479 15.16 2.02 -28.81
CA LEU A 479 13.88 2.45 -28.29
C LEU A 479 13.69 3.93 -28.62
N ARG A 480 12.45 4.34 -28.86
CA ARG A 480 12.06 5.74 -28.97
C ARG A 480 10.79 5.96 -28.16
N LEU A 481 10.73 7.08 -27.44
CA LEU A 481 9.59 7.49 -26.64
C LEU A 481 9.09 8.83 -27.15
N GLY A 482 7.77 9.00 -27.16
CA GLY A 482 7.12 10.28 -27.37
C GLY A 482 6.51 10.75 -26.06
N PHE A 483 6.73 12.02 -25.77
CA PHE A 483 6.30 12.66 -24.53
C PHE A 483 5.11 13.58 -24.78
N SER A 484 4.32 13.76 -23.74
CA SER A 484 3.25 14.76 -23.68
C SER A 484 3.42 15.55 -22.40
N THR A 485 3.20 16.85 -22.47
CA THR A 485 3.28 17.77 -21.32
C THR A 485 1.98 17.77 -20.54
N VAL A 486 2.09 17.82 -19.23
CA VAL A 486 0.99 17.93 -18.28
C VAL A 486 1.09 19.30 -17.63
N ALA A 487 0.36 20.28 -18.18
CA ALA A 487 0.50 21.68 -17.78
C ALA A 487 0.22 21.90 -16.27
N SER A 488 -0.75 21.17 -15.74
CA SER A 488 -1.22 21.25 -14.35
C SER A 488 -0.34 20.51 -13.34
N ALA A 489 0.82 19.95 -13.72
CA ALA A 489 1.59 19.10 -12.81
C ALA A 489 3.11 19.31 -12.88
N LYS A 490 3.80 19.08 -11.75
CA LYS A 490 5.26 18.97 -11.64
C LYS A 490 5.67 17.56 -11.19
N ILE A 491 6.87 17.12 -11.54
CA ILE A 491 7.39 15.81 -11.11
C ILE A 491 7.86 15.91 -9.65
N ARG A 492 7.18 15.22 -8.74
CA ARG A 492 7.51 15.18 -7.31
C ARG A 492 8.71 14.30 -7.01
N ARG A 493 8.66 13.08 -7.54
CA ARG A 493 9.63 12.02 -7.28
C ARG A 493 9.71 11.13 -8.50
N SER A 494 10.91 10.69 -8.85
CA SER A 494 11.12 9.69 -9.90
C SER A 494 12.07 8.60 -9.44
N GLU A 495 11.82 7.38 -9.90
CA GLU A 495 12.66 6.23 -9.61
C GLU A 495 12.74 5.29 -10.80
N TRP A 496 13.94 4.78 -11.04
CA TRP A 496 14.16 3.69 -11.97
C TRP A 496 13.77 2.37 -11.31
N GLU A 497 13.23 1.47 -12.12
CA GLU A 497 12.90 0.12 -11.67
C GLU A 497 14.18 -0.66 -11.27
N GLY A 498 14.23 -1.13 -10.02
CA GLY A 498 15.36 -1.85 -9.41
C GLY A 498 16.16 -1.02 -8.38
N SER A 499 16.93 -1.68 -7.51
CA SER A 499 17.77 -0.99 -6.52
C SER A 499 18.81 -0.08 -7.21
N SER A 500 18.98 1.14 -6.68
CA SER A 500 19.75 2.25 -7.24
C SER A 500 21.28 2.07 -7.23
N ASN A 501 21.80 0.83 -7.31
CA ASN A 501 23.24 0.54 -7.25
C ASN A 501 23.79 -0.06 -8.55
N SER A 502 23.39 0.48 -9.70
CA SER A 502 23.94 0.06 -10.99
C SER A 502 23.95 1.22 -11.99
N SER A 503 24.55 2.34 -11.59
CA SER A 503 24.97 3.37 -12.54
C SER A 503 26.41 3.78 -12.27
N ARG A 504 27.35 2.87 -12.56
CA ARG A 504 28.66 3.09 -13.22
C ARG A 504 29.59 1.90 -12.99
N ARG A 505 30.36 1.59 -14.03
CA ARG A 505 31.37 0.51 -14.21
C ARG A 505 30.85 -0.87 -14.64
N SER A 506 30.56 -1.02 -15.93
CA SER A 506 30.72 -2.29 -16.64
C SER A 506 32.16 -2.40 -17.16
N GLY A 507 33.09 -2.79 -16.29
CA GLY A 507 34.43 -3.24 -16.67
C GLY A 507 34.47 -4.77 -16.63
N PHE A 508 35.05 -5.37 -17.67
CA PHE A 508 35.08 -6.81 -18.00
C PHE A 508 35.72 -7.77 -16.96
N LEU A 509 35.83 -7.40 -15.68
CA LEU A 509 36.49 -8.21 -14.64
C LEU A 509 35.62 -8.54 -13.41
N SER A 510 34.38 -8.05 -13.31
CA SER A 510 33.52 -8.38 -12.14
C SER A 510 32.85 -9.77 -12.21
N GLN A 511 33.02 -10.49 -13.33
CA GLN A 511 32.29 -11.72 -13.61
C GLN A 511 32.95 -13.00 -13.05
N LEU A 512 34.12 -12.90 -12.40
CA LEU A 512 34.88 -14.07 -11.93
C LEU A 512 34.86 -14.31 -10.41
N ILE A 513 34.21 -13.45 -9.61
CA ILE A 513 34.17 -13.63 -8.13
C ILE A 513 32.77 -14.01 -7.60
N SER A 514 31.69 -13.91 -8.40
CA SER A 514 30.33 -14.15 -7.89
C SER A 514 29.78 -15.58 -8.10
N THR A 515 30.54 -16.52 -8.69
CA THR A 515 29.97 -17.81 -9.14
C THR A 515 30.34 -19.03 -8.30
N ARG A 516 30.69 -18.89 -7.01
CA ARG A 516 31.08 -20.06 -6.19
C ARG A 516 30.33 -20.35 -4.90
N PHE A 517 29.24 -19.65 -4.56
CA PHE A 517 28.32 -20.14 -3.51
C PHE A 517 26.88 -19.68 -3.75
N SER A 518 26.11 -20.46 -4.53
CA SER A 518 24.64 -20.38 -4.56
C SER A 518 24.08 -21.73 -5.02
N SER A 519 24.23 -22.75 -4.19
CA SER A 519 23.53 -24.02 -4.36
C SER A 519 22.04 -23.84 -4.05
N ALA A 520 21.20 -24.23 -5.01
CA ALA A 520 19.78 -24.57 -4.91
C ALA A 520 19.01 -24.08 -3.67
N LEU A 521 18.19 -23.03 -3.84
CA LEU A 521 16.97 -22.87 -3.07
C LEU A 521 15.83 -22.53 -4.04
N ASN A 522 14.82 -23.39 -4.07
CA ASN A 522 13.58 -23.17 -4.81
C ASN A 522 12.97 -21.83 -4.38
N THR A 523 12.65 -20.98 -5.34
CA THR A 523 11.84 -19.78 -5.07
C THR A 523 10.41 -20.24 -4.81
N PRO A 524 9.75 -19.81 -3.71
CA PRO A 524 8.36 -20.14 -3.50
C PRO A 524 7.52 -19.48 -4.60
N GLU A 525 6.63 -20.27 -5.21
CA GLU A 525 5.61 -19.78 -6.12
C GLU A 525 4.82 -18.66 -5.42
N LYS A 526 4.84 -17.47 -6.00
CA LYS A 526 3.99 -16.37 -5.53
C LYS A 526 2.52 -16.78 -5.75
N PRO A 527 1.63 -16.55 -4.78
CA PRO A 527 0.21 -16.83 -4.98
C PRO A 527 -0.32 -15.99 -6.14
N VAL A 528 -1.23 -16.61 -6.91
CA VAL A 528 -1.92 -16.00 -8.05
C VAL A 528 -2.48 -14.65 -7.63
N ARG A 529 -1.99 -13.59 -8.29
CA ARG A 529 -2.46 -12.22 -8.09
C ARG A 529 -3.83 -12.09 -8.76
N VAL A 530 -4.89 -12.13 -7.97
CA VAL A 530 -6.24 -11.77 -8.45
C VAL A 530 -6.32 -10.25 -8.47
N ASP A 531 -5.89 -9.67 -9.58
CA ASP A 531 -6.14 -8.28 -9.92
C ASP A 531 -7.56 -8.20 -10.47
N LEU A 532 -8.45 -7.45 -9.81
CA LEU A 532 -9.84 -7.27 -10.24
C LEU A 532 -9.93 -6.27 -11.42
N SER A 533 -9.01 -6.42 -12.38
CA SER A 533 -9.01 -5.67 -13.63
C SER A 533 -10.02 -6.33 -14.57
N LEU A 534 -11.11 -5.62 -14.89
CA LEU A 534 -12.03 -5.94 -16.00
C LEU A 534 -11.35 -5.75 -17.37
N ALA A 535 -10.11 -6.25 -17.51
CA ALA A 535 -9.48 -6.42 -18.79
C ALA A 535 -10.07 -7.67 -19.43
N VAL A 536 -10.51 -7.56 -20.68
CA VAL A 536 -11.08 -8.67 -21.47
C VAL A 536 -10.10 -9.86 -21.61
N TYR A 537 -8.82 -9.72 -21.22
CA TYR A 537 -7.86 -10.82 -21.01
C TYR A 537 -6.80 -10.42 -19.96
N PRO A 538 -6.93 -10.82 -18.67
CA PRO A 538 -5.94 -10.46 -17.64
C PRO A 538 -4.56 -11.08 -17.88
N ASP A 539 -4.50 -12.26 -18.51
CA ASP A 539 -3.25 -12.98 -18.83
C ASP A 539 -2.69 -12.65 -20.22
N GLY A 540 -3.27 -11.67 -20.92
CA GLY A 540 -3.08 -11.55 -22.36
C GLY A 540 -3.58 -12.82 -23.08
N PRO A 541 -3.20 -13.02 -24.35
CA PRO A 541 -3.66 -14.19 -25.09
C PRO A 541 -3.08 -15.52 -24.59
N PRO A 542 -3.74 -16.65 -24.91
CA PRO A 542 -3.27 -17.98 -24.53
C PRO A 542 -1.82 -18.18 -24.96
N LYS A 543 -0.97 -18.54 -23.99
CA LYS A 543 0.45 -18.85 -24.22
C LYS A 543 0.52 -19.99 -25.25
N PRO A 544 1.37 -19.87 -26.29
CA PRO A 544 1.48 -20.91 -27.31
C PRO A 544 1.96 -22.24 -26.69
N ALA A 545 1.43 -23.36 -27.18
CA ALA A 545 1.72 -24.71 -26.69
C ALA A 545 3.20 -25.16 -26.80
N LYS A 546 4.05 -24.34 -27.44
CA LYS A 546 5.52 -24.53 -27.51
C LYS A 546 6.21 -23.25 -27.08
N ALA A 547 7.23 -23.37 -26.23
CA ALA A 547 8.06 -22.25 -25.81
C ALA A 547 8.61 -21.49 -27.05
N PRO A 548 8.38 -20.18 -27.18
CA PRO A 548 8.80 -19.42 -28.34
C PRO A 548 10.32 -19.50 -28.51
N LYS A 549 10.80 -19.82 -29.72
CA LYS A 549 12.26 -19.88 -29.99
C LYS A 549 12.96 -18.56 -29.65
N MET A 550 12.26 -17.42 -29.76
CA MET A 550 12.76 -16.07 -29.47
C MET A 550 12.67 -15.64 -28.00
N ALA A 551 11.99 -16.41 -27.14
CA ALA A 551 11.96 -16.13 -25.69
C ALA A 551 13.36 -16.23 -25.05
N ASN A 552 14.30 -16.93 -25.69
CA ASN A 552 15.70 -16.99 -25.27
C ASN A 552 16.47 -15.69 -25.49
N PHE A 553 15.93 -14.74 -26.26
CA PHE A 553 16.59 -13.48 -26.61
C PHE A 553 15.84 -12.24 -26.11
N VAL A 554 14.60 -12.37 -25.64
CA VAL A 554 13.77 -11.24 -25.20
C VAL A 554 13.11 -11.60 -23.87
N ASP A 555 13.29 -10.73 -22.89
CA ASP A 555 12.52 -10.77 -21.65
C ASP A 555 11.16 -10.08 -21.86
N THR A 556 10.09 -10.84 -21.67
CA THR A 556 8.70 -10.39 -21.83
C THR A 556 8.03 -10.02 -20.51
N LYS A 557 8.82 -9.91 -19.42
CA LYS A 557 8.33 -9.46 -18.13
C LYS A 557 7.65 -8.10 -18.24
N GLU A 558 6.45 -7.99 -17.70
CA GLU A 558 5.69 -6.75 -17.68
C GLU A 558 6.25 -5.80 -16.61
N MET A 559 6.55 -4.57 -17.01
CA MET A 559 6.92 -3.50 -16.09
C MET A 559 5.66 -2.69 -15.83
N VAL A 560 4.95 -2.99 -14.75
CA VAL A 560 3.71 -2.31 -14.37
C VAL A 560 3.82 -1.86 -12.91
N ARG A 561 3.26 -0.70 -12.61
CA ARG A 561 3.00 -0.28 -11.23
C ARG A 561 1.56 0.14 -11.07
N GLY A 562 0.94 -0.31 -9.98
CA GLY A 562 -0.48 -0.08 -9.72
C GLY A 562 -0.78 0.16 -8.24
N PRO A 563 -2.01 -0.10 -7.77
CA PRO A 563 -2.39 0.20 -6.40
C PRO A 563 -1.61 -0.58 -5.34
N ASN A 564 -1.07 -1.76 -5.69
CA ASN A 564 -0.20 -2.54 -4.81
C ASN A 564 1.19 -1.89 -4.60
N ASP A 565 1.56 -0.91 -5.42
CA ASP A 565 2.83 -0.20 -5.39
C ASP A 565 2.60 1.20 -4.81
N PRO A 566 2.71 1.40 -3.48
CA PRO A 566 2.41 2.68 -2.86
C PRO A 566 3.28 3.80 -3.47
N PRO A 567 2.70 4.97 -3.76
CA PRO A 567 1.36 5.40 -3.34
C PRO A 567 0.22 5.06 -4.32
N GLY A 568 0.48 4.31 -5.40
CA GLY A 568 -0.56 3.71 -6.26
C GLY A 568 -0.89 4.47 -7.57
N TYR A 569 -0.37 5.69 -7.73
CA TYR A 569 -0.64 6.58 -8.87
C TYR A 569 0.61 6.88 -9.72
N TRP A 570 1.32 5.83 -10.13
CA TRP A 570 2.57 5.96 -10.89
C TRP A 570 2.34 6.23 -12.38
N VAL A 571 3.13 7.13 -12.95
CA VAL A 571 3.23 7.36 -14.41
C VAL A 571 4.63 7.07 -14.92
N ILE A 572 4.75 6.72 -16.20
CA ILE A 572 6.05 6.53 -16.86
C ILE A 572 6.55 7.85 -17.42
N THR A 573 7.78 8.23 -17.08
CA THR A 573 8.47 9.43 -17.61
C THR A 573 9.78 9.11 -18.34
N GLY A 574 10.12 7.83 -18.45
CA GLY A 574 11.27 7.39 -19.22
C GLY A 574 11.40 5.87 -19.27
N ALA A 575 12.22 5.38 -20.18
CA ALA A 575 12.55 3.97 -20.31
C ALA A 575 13.88 3.78 -21.02
N LYS A 576 14.47 2.59 -20.86
CA LYS A 576 15.68 2.18 -21.56
C LYS A 576 15.67 0.69 -21.84
N LEU A 577 16.33 0.30 -22.92
CA LEU A 577 16.62 -1.11 -23.16
C LEU A 577 17.85 -1.53 -22.36
N CYS A 578 17.91 -2.81 -21.98
CA CYS A 578 19.03 -3.41 -21.27
C CYS A 578 19.32 -4.79 -21.89
N VAL A 579 20.56 -5.25 -21.74
CA VAL A 579 20.94 -6.63 -22.06
C VAL A 579 21.27 -7.36 -20.75
N GLU A 580 20.38 -8.23 -20.31
CA GLU A 580 20.53 -8.97 -19.05
C GLU A 580 20.56 -10.47 -19.32
N GLY A 581 21.68 -11.13 -18.97
CA GLY A 581 21.85 -12.57 -19.22
C GLY A 581 21.76 -12.96 -20.71
N GLY A 582 22.12 -12.04 -21.61
CA GLY A 582 22.03 -12.23 -23.06
C GLY A 582 20.62 -12.12 -23.65
N ARG A 583 19.68 -11.51 -22.91
CA ARG A 583 18.33 -11.19 -23.35
C ARG A 583 18.11 -9.68 -23.37
N ILE A 584 17.33 -9.22 -24.34
CA ILE A 584 16.84 -7.85 -24.42
C ILE A 584 15.74 -7.69 -23.37
N SER A 585 15.96 -6.81 -22.39
CA SER A 585 14.98 -6.43 -21.38
C SER A 585 14.71 -4.92 -21.43
N ILE A 586 13.67 -4.48 -20.71
CA ILE A 586 13.30 -3.07 -20.62
C ILE A 586 13.25 -2.64 -19.16
N LYS A 587 13.81 -1.46 -18.88
CA LYS A 587 13.70 -0.79 -17.59
C LYS A 587 12.95 0.51 -17.75
N VAL A 588 12.09 0.80 -16.78
CA VAL A 588 11.17 1.94 -16.79
C VAL A 588 11.54 2.89 -15.67
N LYS A 589 11.38 4.19 -15.92
CA LYS A 589 11.43 5.24 -14.92
C LYS A 589 9.99 5.64 -14.57
N TYR A 590 9.60 5.37 -13.34
CA TYR A 590 8.31 5.77 -12.81
C TYR A 590 8.43 7.10 -12.09
N SER A 591 7.42 7.94 -12.19
CA SER A 591 7.34 9.20 -11.46
C SER A 591 5.98 9.39 -10.81
N LEU A 592 5.98 10.18 -9.75
CA LEU A 592 4.79 10.73 -9.12
C LEU A 592 4.65 12.19 -9.55
N LEU A 593 3.43 12.56 -9.89
CA LEU A 593 3.08 13.93 -10.26
C LEU A 593 2.49 14.64 -9.04
N THR A 594 2.86 15.91 -8.85
CA THR A 594 2.14 16.83 -7.97
C THR A 594 1.29 17.72 -8.86
N ILE A 595 -0.02 17.73 -8.66
CA ILE A 595 -0.93 18.65 -9.34
C ILE A 595 -0.81 20.02 -8.66
N LEU A 596 -0.60 21.07 -9.43
CA LEU A 596 -0.59 22.45 -8.95
C LEU A 596 -2.05 22.93 -8.85
N SER A 597 -2.47 23.44 -7.68
CA SER A 597 -3.77 24.08 -7.56
C SER A 597 -3.75 25.48 -8.18
N ASP A 598 -4.91 26.00 -8.60
CA ASP A 598 -5.04 27.34 -9.20
C ASP A 598 -4.48 28.45 -8.29
N ASP A 599 -4.59 28.31 -6.97
CA ASP A 599 -3.99 29.24 -5.99
C ASP A 599 -2.46 29.27 -6.05
N SER A 600 -1.83 28.17 -6.48
CA SER A 600 -0.37 28.06 -6.66
C SER A 600 0.11 28.67 -7.99
N MET A 601 -0.80 28.79 -8.97
CA MET A 601 -0.53 29.36 -10.29
C MET A 601 -0.61 30.89 -10.29
N LEU A 602 -1.24 31.48 -9.27
CA LEU A 602 -1.32 32.95 -9.06
C LEU A 602 -0.05 33.56 -8.45
N PHE A 603 0.87 32.72 -7.95
CA PHE A 603 2.14 33.16 -7.36
C PHE A 603 3.38 32.77 -8.19
N MET A 604 3.21 32.34 -9.44
CA MET A 604 4.31 32.17 -10.41
C MET A 604 4.41 33.35 -11.37
#